data_AF-A0A538TN38-F1
#
_entry.id   AF-A0A538TN38-F1
#
_cell.length_a   1.000
_cell.length_b   1.000
_cell.length_c   1.000
_cell.angle_alpha   90.00
_cell.angle_beta   90.00
_cell.angle_gamma   90.00
#
_symmetry.space_group_name_H-M   'P 1'
#
loop_
_entity.id
_entity.type
_entity.pdbx_description
1 polymer ?
#
loop_
_entity_poly.entity_id
_entity_poly.type
_entity_poly.pdbx_seq_one_letter_code
_entity_poly.pdbx_strand_id
1 'polypeptide(L)'
;MTFLRRCVPLVLILAGLTAATLAEAAPTKRAAAAGAPAKAAKTAKTAPSRPASPKPTIPGVFPVDSVRAGMTGIGLTVFEGTRIDSFPVTILGVLKGQRPGATLVLVRAQGAYLERTGIIAGMSGSPVYINGRLLGAVAYTWAFSKDPVGGITPIGEMLHLFPSGGTPPSEEVDRRLGSLDGGPGGSSGDPSGARPIATPLVLSGFTSDAIAYLEPWLRERGFVAGPGGGSEPGISCDDLVPGSAVGVELIRGDWSAAAIGTLTYRDGDRVLAFGHPFSGMGWVRFPLTAATIHTVFANQQISTKVGSATTPCGTLLADRSVGIAGEIGAEPAMIPVAVTIAGSGKLGRQYHFEVARSRLLTPSLVGMTVVNSISEALYESGYATVRYDLTFHMNAGATTVRKGNVLLTQSPISGVGDEVTQSLTLLLSDHFRPSTLDSVTVDVSASIGLDAARISEVRVHPATAAPGDSVEVEVAIRRGGRAVETRRVRLRVPPQTPEGELTVRVCDGQETDKWDRDRSPDSFKPDTFDDLVRLIEQERRLDRMYVQLYRAKGGAAARGGEISQAPPSVLGVLGGAGNSGATSMTKGATLQEVSVDLGAVTNGCETAKLDVVPDRVH
;
A
#
# COMPACT_ATOMS: atom_id res chain seq x y z
N MET A 1 7.69 51.60 -0.01
CA MET A 1 8.60 52.43 0.80
C MET A 1 8.93 51.68 2.08
N THR A 2 10.23 51.63 2.40
CA THR A 2 10.86 51.39 3.71
C THR A 2 11.02 49.94 4.22
N PHE A 3 12.25 49.44 3.98
CA PHE A 3 13.01 48.42 4.72
C PHE A 3 13.17 48.74 6.22
N LEU A 4 13.30 47.71 7.08
CA LEU A 4 14.30 47.54 8.16
C LEU A 4 14.03 46.19 8.88
N ARG A 5 14.84 45.13 8.74
CA ARG A 5 16.08 44.73 9.48
C ARG A 5 15.93 44.41 10.98
N ARG A 6 16.35 43.15 11.29
CA ARG A 6 17.05 42.60 12.49
C ARG A 6 16.23 42.29 13.76
N CYS A 7 16.29 41.03 14.23
CA CYS A 7 17.25 40.61 15.27
C CYS A 7 17.10 39.10 15.61
N VAL A 8 18.23 38.40 15.65
CA VAL A 8 18.46 37.06 16.21
C VAL A 8 18.94 37.24 17.66
N PRO A 9 18.70 36.30 18.57
CA PRO A 9 19.66 36.03 19.62
C PRO A 9 20.21 34.60 19.53
N LEU A 10 21.54 34.59 19.57
CA LEU A 10 22.49 33.51 19.74
C LEU A 10 22.44 33.04 21.21
N VAL A 11 22.34 31.75 21.48
CA VAL A 11 22.64 31.17 22.80
C VAL A 11 23.79 30.18 22.63
N LEU A 12 24.96 30.59 23.15
CA LEU A 12 26.10 29.73 23.45
C LEU A 12 25.79 28.91 24.71
N ILE A 13 26.06 27.60 24.69
CA ILE A 13 26.48 26.86 25.90
C ILE A 13 27.71 26.01 25.56
N LEU A 14 28.72 26.20 26.40
CA LEU A 14 30.07 25.65 26.36
C LEU A 14 30.13 24.13 26.62
N ALA A 15 31.18 23.53 26.07
CA ALA A 15 31.65 22.18 26.31
C ALA A 15 32.07 21.90 27.76
N GLY A 16 31.88 20.65 28.18
CA GLY A 16 32.52 20.04 29.35
C GLY A 16 32.89 18.59 29.04
N LEU A 17 34.17 18.36 28.73
CA LEU A 17 34.80 17.04 28.66
C LEU A 17 34.79 16.37 30.05
N THR A 18 34.52 15.06 30.11
CA THR A 18 35.25 14.14 31.00
C THR A 18 35.26 12.75 30.38
N ALA A 19 36.47 12.19 30.26
CA ALA A 19 36.76 10.87 29.75
C ALA A 19 36.64 9.82 30.86
N ALA A 20 36.15 8.63 30.52
CA ALA A 20 36.37 7.42 31.31
C ALA A 20 36.37 6.17 30.41
N THR A 21 37.60 5.74 30.09
CA THR A 21 38.11 4.37 30.05
C THR A 21 37.32 3.23 29.40
N LEU A 22 37.92 2.77 28.30
CA LEU A 22 37.94 1.43 27.70
C LEU A 22 37.78 0.25 28.69
N ALA A 23 36.92 -0.70 28.30
CA ALA A 23 37.10 -2.12 28.62
C ALA A 23 36.82 -2.94 27.36
N GLU A 24 37.85 -3.66 26.96
CA GLU A 24 38.04 -4.47 25.77
C GLU A 24 37.35 -5.84 25.98
N ALA A 25 36.45 -6.24 25.08
CA ALA A 25 35.89 -7.59 25.06
C ALA A 25 36.15 -8.23 23.70
N ALA A 26 37.02 -9.24 23.72
CA ALA A 26 37.52 -10.00 22.58
C ALA A 26 36.41 -10.76 21.81
N PRO A 27 36.59 -11.01 20.50
CA PRO A 27 35.61 -11.75 19.71
C PRO A 27 35.81 -13.27 19.89
N THR A 28 34.78 -13.95 20.38
CA THR A 28 34.72 -15.42 20.35
C THR A 28 34.44 -15.91 18.92
N LYS A 29 35.44 -16.57 18.34
CA LYS A 29 35.34 -17.36 17.11
C LYS A 29 34.19 -18.37 17.21
N ARG A 30 33.21 -18.29 16.31
CA ARG A 30 32.34 -19.43 15.97
C ARG A 30 32.73 -19.93 14.59
N ALA A 31 33.41 -21.07 14.60
CA ALA A 31 33.79 -21.80 13.40
C ALA A 31 32.55 -22.28 12.65
N ALA A 32 32.55 -22.06 11.34
CA ALA A 32 31.66 -22.72 10.40
C ALA A 32 32.00 -24.22 10.36
N ALA A 33 31.05 -25.06 10.70
CA ALA A 33 31.10 -26.50 10.44
C ALA A 33 29.99 -26.83 9.45
N ALA A 34 30.40 -27.05 8.19
CA ALA A 34 29.57 -27.66 7.17
C ALA A 34 29.34 -29.13 7.54
N GLY A 35 28.08 -29.51 7.77
CA GLY A 35 27.65 -30.89 7.96
C GLY A 35 26.59 -31.24 6.92
N ALA A 36 26.93 -32.16 6.02
CA ALA A 36 26.01 -32.78 5.06
C ALA A 36 24.87 -33.55 5.79
N PRO A 37 23.69 -33.74 5.16
CA PRO A 37 22.52 -34.25 5.87
C PRO A 37 22.56 -35.77 6.00
N ALA A 38 22.52 -36.27 7.24
CA ALA A 38 22.25 -37.66 7.54
C ALA A 38 20.72 -37.89 7.59
N LYS A 39 20.22 -38.78 6.72
CA LYS A 39 18.84 -39.31 6.76
C LYS A 39 18.63 -40.07 8.08
N ALA A 40 17.82 -39.52 8.98
CA ALA A 40 17.29 -40.23 10.13
C ALA A 40 15.76 -40.32 10.00
N ALA A 41 15.26 -41.53 9.76
CA ALA A 41 13.84 -41.85 9.80
C ALA A 41 13.33 -41.69 11.25
N LYS A 42 12.41 -40.75 11.48
CA LYS A 42 11.70 -40.60 12.76
C LYS A 42 10.39 -41.38 12.69
N THR A 43 10.35 -42.52 13.37
CA THR A 43 9.13 -43.16 13.84
C THR A 43 8.41 -42.21 14.81
N ALA A 44 7.21 -41.77 14.44
CA ALA A 44 6.35 -40.96 15.29
C ALA A 44 5.80 -41.82 16.45
N LYS A 45 6.27 -41.56 17.67
CA LYS A 45 5.56 -41.92 18.90
C LYS A 45 4.52 -40.84 19.16
N THR A 46 3.24 -41.21 19.09
CA THR A 46 2.09 -40.39 19.46
C THR A 46 2.19 -39.96 20.92
N ALA A 47 2.22 -38.65 21.16
CA ALA A 47 2.05 -38.06 22.48
C ALA A 47 0.58 -38.19 22.94
N PRO A 48 0.30 -38.37 24.24
CA PRO A 48 -1.06 -38.46 24.73
C PRO A 48 -1.80 -37.13 24.58
N SER A 49 -3.01 -37.18 24.02
CA SER A 49 -3.91 -36.03 23.86
C SER A 49 -4.33 -35.46 25.22
N ARG A 50 -4.05 -34.17 25.44
CA ARG A 50 -4.54 -33.40 26.60
C ARG A 50 -6.09 -33.34 26.55
N PRO A 51 -6.81 -33.48 27.68
CA PRO A 51 -8.27 -33.35 27.67
C PRO A 51 -8.69 -31.95 27.18
N ALA A 52 -9.67 -31.92 26.28
CA ALA A 52 -10.24 -30.70 25.72
C ALA A 52 -10.86 -29.84 26.83
N SER A 53 -10.52 -28.55 26.85
CA SER A 53 -11.20 -27.55 27.68
C SER A 53 -12.71 -27.56 27.38
N PRO A 54 -13.59 -27.38 28.39
CA PRO A 54 -15.03 -27.35 28.17
C PRO A 54 -15.39 -26.24 27.17
N LYS A 55 -16.10 -26.61 26.10
CA LYS A 55 -16.55 -25.67 25.06
C LYS A 55 -17.43 -24.59 25.69
N PRO A 56 -17.19 -23.29 25.44
CA PRO A 56 -18.03 -22.21 25.97
C PRO A 56 -19.49 -22.38 25.55
N THR A 57 -20.41 -22.35 26.51
CA THR A 57 -21.85 -22.35 26.24
C THR A 57 -22.25 -21.02 25.60
N ILE A 58 -22.96 -21.08 24.46
CA ILE A 58 -23.55 -19.92 23.79
C ILE A 58 -24.42 -19.14 24.79
N PRO A 59 -24.10 -17.88 25.12
CA PRO A 59 -24.99 -17.08 25.95
C PRO A 59 -26.31 -16.87 25.22
N GLY A 60 -27.44 -17.01 25.93
CA GLY A 60 -28.75 -16.74 25.33
C GLY A 60 -28.81 -15.33 24.75
N VAL A 61 -29.42 -15.14 23.57
CA VAL A 61 -29.54 -13.82 22.92
C VAL A 61 -30.60 -12.97 23.60
N PHE A 62 -30.34 -11.69 23.85
CA PHE A 62 -31.33 -10.71 24.30
C PHE A 62 -31.99 -10.07 23.07
N PRO A 63 -33.33 -10.18 22.88
CA PRO A 63 -33.99 -9.68 21.68
C PRO A 63 -33.96 -8.15 21.59
N VAL A 64 -33.53 -7.61 20.46
CA VAL A 64 -33.42 -6.15 20.26
C VAL A 64 -34.76 -5.42 20.43
N ASP A 65 -35.88 -6.04 20.04
CA ASP A 65 -37.22 -5.44 20.20
C ASP A 65 -37.69 -5.36 21.67
N SER A 66 -37.06 -6.11 22.56
CA SER A 66 -37.29 -6.03 24.01
C SER A 66 -36.48 -4.92 24.69
N VAL A 67 -35.56 -4.26 23.98
CA VAL A 67 -34.73 -3.20 24.54
C VAL A 67 -35.57 -1.95 24.81
N ARG A 68 -35.35 -1.31 25.97
CA ARG A 68 -35.99 -0.06 26.38
C ARG A 68 -34.95 0.88 27.00
N ALA A 69 -35.15 2.17 26.85
CA ALA A 69 -34.34 3.18 27.53
C ALA A 69 -34.43 3.00 29.06
N GLY A 70 -33.32 3.25 29.76
CA GLY A 70 -33.19 3.06 31.21
C GLY A 70 -32.83 1.63 31.64
N MET A 71 -32.88 0.64 30.74
CA MET A 71 -32.35 -0.70 31.05
C MET A 71 -30.86 -0.63 31.35
N THR A 72 -30.40 -1.45 32.29
CA THR A 72 -28.98 -1.59 32.64
C THR A 72 -28.43 -2.91 32.13
N GLY A 73 -27.13 -2.92 31.86
CA GLY A 73 -26.42 -4.10 31.39
C GLY A 73 -24.94 -4.08 31.79
N ILE A 74 -24.22 -5.10 31.36
CA ILE A 74 -22.79 -5.27 31.61
C ILE A 74 -22.08 -5.50 30.27
N GLY A 75 -21.09 -4.67 29.96
CA GLY A 75 -20.15 -4.88 28.86
C GLY A 75 -18.87 -5.56 29.34
N LEU A 76 -18.20 -6.29 28.45
CA LEU A 76 -16.91 -6.96 28.74
C LEU A 76 -15.83 -6.50 27.76
N THR A 77 -14.63 -6.21 28.25
CA THR A 77 -13.46 -5.90 27.39
C THR A 77 -12.16 -6.09 28.17
N VAL A 78 -11.01 -6.10 27.49
CA VAL A 78 -9.69 -6.08 28.14
C VAL A 78 -9.15 -4.64 28.18
N PHE A 79 -8.83 -4.11 29.36
CA PHE A 79 -8.12 -2.83 29.50
C PHE A 79 -6.61 -2.99 29.71
N GLU A 80 -6.18 -4.12 30.28
CA GLU A 80 -4.78 -4.40 30.59
C GLU A 80 -4.49 -5.90 30.64
N GLY A 81 -3.31 -6.28 30.16
CA GLY A 81 -2.89 -7.65 29.92
C GLY A 81 -3.89 -8.39 29.03
N THR A 82 -4.48 -9.42 29.60
CA THR A 82 -5.44 -10.29 28.94
C THR A 82 -6.68 -10.55 29.80
N ARG A 83 -6.75 -9.89 30.96
CA ARG A 83 -7.86 -10.02 31.90
C ARG A 83 -9.07 -9.32 31.32
N ILE A 84 -10.20 -10.03 31.26
CA ILE A 84 -11.47 -9.45 30.86
C ILE A 84 -12.06 -8.70 32.05
N ASP A 85 -12.26 -7.41 31.89
CA ASP A 85 -12.89 -6.52 32.84
C ASP A 85 -14.33 -6.23 32.42
N SER A 86 -15.23 -6.08 33.41
CA SER A 86 -16.62 -5.71 33.18
C SER A 86 -16.85 -4.22 33.37
N PHE A 87 -17.70 -3.60 32.55
CA PHE A 87 -18.13 -2.21 32.71
C PHE A 87 -19.66 -2.09 32.66
N PRO A 88 -20.29 -1.30 33.54
CA PRO A 88 -21.73 -1.09 33.48
C PRO A 88 -22.12 -0.29 32.23
N VAL A 89 -23.32 -0.57 31.70
CA VAL A 89 -23.93 0.23 30.64
C VAL A 89 -25.38 0.59 30.99
N THR A 90 -25.84 1.73 30.53
CA THR A 90 -27.25 2.12 30.55
C THR A 90 -27.74 2.36 29.14
N ILE A 91 -28.86 1.75 28.77
CA ILE A 91 -29.50 1.94 27.47
C ILE A 91 -30.13 3.33 27.42
N LEU A 92 -29.76 4.13 26.43
CA LEU A 92 -30.30 5.46 26.18
C LEU A 92 -31.49 5.42 25.22
N GLY A 93 -31.47 4.51 24.25
CA GLY A 93 -32.52 4.38 23.24
C GLY A 93 -32.18 3.39 22.13
N VAL A 94 -33.08 3.23 21.17
CA VAL A 94 -32.91 2.36 20.01
C VAL A 94 -33.18 3.18 18.75
N LEU A 95 -32.20 3.28 17.87
CA LEU A 95 -32.30 3.93 16.57
C LEU A 95 -32.57 2.87 15.51
N LYS A 96 -33.80 2.82 14.99
CA LYS A 96 -34.19 1.94 13.89
C LYS A 96 -33.99 2.66 12.55
N GLY A 97 -33.49 1.94 11.54
CA GLY A 97 -33.34 2.48 10.17
C GLY A 97 -32.19 3.45 10.00
N GLN A 98 -31.19 3.41 10.89
CA GLN A 98 -30.00 4.25 10.84
C GLN A 98 -29.15 3.94 9.59
N ARG A 99 -29.21 2.67 9.14
CA ARG A 99 -28.94 2.23 7.77
C ARG A 99 -30.12 1.37 7.30
N PRO A 100 -30.32 1.14 5.99
CA PRO A 100 -31.41 0.31 5.49
C PRO A 100 -31.47 -1.05 6.21
N GLY A 101 -32.53 -1.28 6.98
CA GLY A 101 -32.75 -2.52 7.75
C GLY A 101 -31.90 -2.71 9.01
N ALA A 102 -31.00 -1.78 9.35
CA ALA A 102 -30.11 -1.91 10.52
C ALA A 102 -30.65 -1.18 11.76
N THR A 103 -30.38 -1.75 12.94
CA THR A 103 -30.70 -1.16 14.24
C THR A 103 -29.42 -0.82 15.00
N LEU A 104 -29.40 0.35 15.65
CA LEU A 104 -28.32 0.75 16.56
C LEU A 104 -28.90 1.01 17.95
N VAL A 105 -28.39 0.33 18.97
CA VAL A 105 -28.81 0.58 20.37
C VAL A 105 -27.86 1.59 21.00
N LEU A 106 -28.38 2.74 21.43
CA LEU A 106 -27.61 3.78 22.09
C LEU A 106 -27.38 3.40 23.55
N VAL A 107 -26.13 3.53 24.00
CA VAL A 107 -25.74 3.25 25.38
C VAL A 107 -24.83 4.32 25.93
N ARG A 108 -24.90 4.53 27.24
CA ARG A 108 -23.87 5.20 28.01
C ARG A 108 -23.07 4.12 28.73
N ALA A 109 -21.79 3.98 28.40
CA ALA A 109 -20.88 3.13 29.15
C ALA A 109 -20.43 3.87 30.42
N GLN A 110 -20.16 3.14 31.50
CA GLN A 110 -19.89 3.73 32.80
C GLN A 110 -18.67 3.09 33.45
N GLY A 111 -18.15 3.75 34.48
CA GLY A 111 -17.06 3.26 35.31
C GLY A 111 -15.87 4.20 35.30
N ALA A 112 -15.09 4.20 36.40
CA ALA A 112 -14.03 5.19 36.65
C ALA A 112 -12.98 5.32 35.53
N TYR A 113 -12.82 4.28 34.71
CA TYR A 113 -11.96 4.31 33.54
C TYR A 113 -12.62 5.08 32.37
N LEU A 114 -13.84 4.70 32.01
CA LEU A 114 -14.58 5.23 30.86
C LEU A 114 -15.06 6.67 31.06
N GLU A 115 -15.31 7.11 32.30
CA GLU A 115 -15.63 8.52 32.58
C GLU A 115 -14.49 9.47 32.20
N ARG A 116 -13.25 8.98 32.11
CA ARG A 116 -12.07 9.79 31.73
C ARG A 116 -11.65 9.59 30.28
N THR A 117 -11.89 8.40 29.72
CA THR A 117 -11.41 8.04 28.39
C THR A 117 -12.47 8.18 27.31
N GLY A 118 -13.75 8.20 27.68
CA GLY A 118 -14.84 7.94 26.75
C GLY A 118 -14.79 6.50 26.22
N ILE A 119 -15.46 6.26 25.09
CA ILE A 119 -15.33 5.01 24.33
C ILE A 119 -13.94 4.95 23.67
N ILE A 120 -13.20 3.87 23.91
CA ILE A 120 -11.80 3.71 23.51
C ILE A 120 -11.70 2.99 22.15
N ALA A 121 -10.81 3.45 21.27
CA ALA A 121 -10.40 2.73 20.07
C ALA A 121 -9.79 1.37 20.45
N GLY A 122 -10.42 0.29 19.95
CA GLY A 122 -10.13 -1.10 20.35
C GLY A 122 -11.15 -1.72 21.32
N MET A 123 -12.15 -0.96 21.80
CA MET A 123 -13.35 -1.53 22.46
C MET A 123 -14.39 -2.04 21.45
N SER A 124 -14.22 -1.71 20.17
CA SER A 124 -14.96 -2.28 19.05
C SER A 124 -15.09 -3.80 19.21
N GLY A 125 -16.33 -4.29 19.26
CA GLY A 125 -16.65 -5.70 19.47
C GLY A 125 -16.99 -6.10 20.91
N SER A 126 -16.83 -5.22 21.90
CA SER A 126 -17.07 -5.54 23.32
C SER A 126 -18.52 -6.03 23.53
N PRO A 127 -18.73 -7.28 23.98
CA PRO A 127 -20.07 -7.83 24.12
C PRO A 127 -20.78 -7.20 25.30
N VAL A 128 -22.06 -6.90 25.12
CA VAL A 128 -22.93 -6.29 26.13
C VAL A 128 -24.08 -7.24 26.45
N TYR A 129 -24.32 -7.44 27.74
CA TYR A 129 -25.32 -8.35 28.26
C TYR A 129 -26.38 -7.60 29.07
N ILE A 130 -27.63 -8.03 28.93
CA ILE A 130 -28.75 -7.64 29.80
C ILE A 130 -29.30 -8.93 30.41
N ASN A 131 -29.38 -9.01 31.74
CA ASN A 131 -29.85 -10.20 32.46
C ASN A 131 -29.11 -11.49 32.05
N GLY A 132 -27.78 -11.40 31.85
CA GLY A 132 -26.94 -12.53 31.43
C GLY A 132 -27.13 -12.97 29.97
N ARG A 133 -27.96 -12.26 29.18
CA ARG A 133 -28.23 -12.54 27.78
C ARG A 133 -27.53 -11.54 26.87
N LEU A 134 -26.88 -12.00 25.80
CA LEU A 134 -26.08 -11.19 24.89
C LEU A 134 -26.98 -10.29 24.03
N LEU A 135 -26.84 -8.98 24.17
CA LEU A 135 -27.54 -7.99 23.36
C LEU A 135 -26.82 -7.72 22.02
N GLY A 136 -25.50 -7.61 22.06
CA GLY A 136 -24.71 -7.17 20.90
C GLY A 136 -23.31 -6.70 21.27
N ALA A 137 -22.68 -5.98 20.35
CA ALA A 137 -21.32 -5.46 20.48
C ALA A 137 -21.27 -3.94 20.47
N VAL A 138 -20.47 -3.32 21.34
CA VAL A 138 -20.11 -1.90 21.23
C VAL A 138 -19.32 -1.68 19.94
N ALA A 139 -19.79 -0.78 19.07
CA ALA A 139 -19.28 -0.66 17.71
C ALA A 139 -19.17 0.79 17.21
N TYR A 140 -19.98 1.71 17.72
CA TYR A 140 -20.04 3.09 17.26
C TYR A 140 -19.79 4.09 18.40
N THR A 141 -19.32 5.27 18.04
CA THR A 141 -19.12 6.42 18.93
C THR A 141 -19.45 7.72 18.21
N TRP A 142 -19.54 8.82 18.96
CA TRP A 142 -19.76 10.16 18.44
C TRP A 142 -18.54 11.03 18.74
N ALA A 143 -18.05 11.72 17.71
CA ALA A 143 -16.90 12.60 17.85
C ALA A 143 -17.20 13.74 18.86
N PHE A 144 -16.21 14.05 19.70
CA PHE A 144 -16.27 15.12 20.70
C PHE A 144 -17.43 15.02 21.72
N SER A 145 -17.99 13.83 21.93
CA SER A 145 -18.95 13.59 22.99
C SER A 145 -18.29 13.79 24.37
N LYS A 146 -18.96 14.53 25.26
CA LYS A 146 -18.52 14.70 26.65
C LYS A 146 -18.84 13.48 27.52
N ASP A 147 -19.91 12.78 27.17
CA ASP A 147 -20.32 11.56 27.85
C ASP A 147 -19.74 10.33 27.10
N PRO A 148 -19.44 9.23 27.81
CA PRO A 148 -19.03 7.95 27.23
C PRO A 148 -20.18 7.23 26.50
N VAL A 149 -20.70 7.85 25.45
CA VAL A 149 -21.82 7.34 24.64
C VAL A 149 -21.30 6.45 23.52
N GLY A 150 -21.87 5.27 23.39
CA GLY A 150 -21.58 4.31 22.35
C GLY A 150 -22.83 3.78 21.67
N GLY A 151 -22.65 3.19 20.50
CA GLY A 151 -23.70 2.48 19.77
C GLY A 151 -23.39 0.98 19.72
N ILE A 152 -24.39 0.17 20.02
CA ILE A 152 -24.31 -1.30 19.99
C ILE A 152 -24.95 -1.81 18.71
N THR A 153 -24.21 -2.64 17.99
CA THR A 153 -24.72 -3.48 16.91
C THR A 153 -25.35 -4.74 17.52
N PRO A 154 -26.66 -5.01 17.30
CA PRO A 154 -27.33 -6.16 17.87
C PRO A 154 -26.72 -7.50 17.44
N ILE A 155 -26.61 -8.45 18.36
CA ILE A 155 -26.04 -9.78 18.06
C ILE A 155 -26.85 -10.52 16.99
N GLY A 156 -28.16 -10.32 16.94
CA GLY A 156 -29.02 -10.94 15.92
C GLY A 156 -28.61 -10.57 14.50
N GLU A 157 -28.13 -9.34 14.27
CA GLU A 157 -27.62 -8.91 12.98
C GLU A 157 -26.23 -9.51 12.71
N MET A 158 -25.36 -9.53 13.72
CA MET A 158 -24.00 -10.08 13.60
C MET A 158 -23.98 -11.59 13.32
N LEU A 159 -24.95 -12.34 13.85
CA LEU A 159 -25.05 -13.79 13.62
C LEU A 159 -25.26 -14.14 12.13
N HIS A 160 -25.70 -13.18 11.30
CA HIS A 160 -25.87 -13.37 9.87
C HIS A 160 -24.58 -13.14 9.06
N LEU A 161 -23.47 -12.80 9.71
CA LEU A 161 -22.16 -12.64 9.05
C LEU A 161 -21.65 -13.94 8.45
N PHE A 162 -21.99 -15.08 9.07
CA PHE A 162 -21.86 -16.41 8.46
C PHE A 162 -23.18 -16.71 7.72
N PRO A 163 -23.20 -16.81 6.38
CA PRO A 163 -24.44 -17.09 5.67
C PRO A 163 -24.95 -18.48 6.04
N SER A 164 -26.27 -18.61 6.26
CA SER A 164 -26.97 -19.85 6.62
C SER A 164 -26.97 -20.95 5.53
N GLY A 165 -26.11 -20.84 4.51
CA GLY A 165 -26.06 -21.77 3.38
C GLY A 165 -24.87 -21.59 2.43
N GLY A 166 -23.82 -20.86 2.82
CA GLY A 166 -22.62 -20.68 2.00
C GLY A 166 -21.37 -20.93 2.82
N THR A 167 -20.59 -21.97 2.46
CA THR A 167 -19.23 -22.11 2.97
C THR A 167 -18.41 -20.92 2.45
N PRO A 168 -17.62 -20.23 3.30
CA PRO A 168 -16.65 -19.24 2.85
C PRO A 168 -15.82 -19.83 1.70
N PRO A 169 -15.55 -19.09 0.61
CA PRO A 169 -14.76 -19.62 -0.49
C PRO A 169 -13.40 -20.14 0.03
N SER A 170 -12.94 -21.26 -0.52
CA SER A 170 -11.70 -21.89 -0.07
C SER A 170 -10.50 -20.98 -0.33
N GLU A 171 -9.40 -21.21 0.39
CA GLU A 171 -8.15 -20.49 0.16
C GLU A 171 -7.63 -20.67 -1.28
N GLU A 172 -7.89 -21.81 -1.90
CA GLU A 172 -7.57 -22.05 -3.31
C GLU A 172 -8.36 -21.12 -4.24
N VAL A 173 -9.65 -20.89 -3.95
CA VAL A 173 -10.48 -19.95 -4.72
C VAL A 173 -9.99 -18.51 -4.51
N ASP A 174 -9.71 -18.12 -3.26
CA ASP A 174 -9.15 -16.79 -2.94
C ASP A 174 -7.84 -16.53 -3.68
N ARG A 175 -6.93 -17.52 -3.67
CA ARG A 175 -5.66 -17.45 -4.38
C ARG A 175 -5.85 -17.38 -5.89
N ARG A 176 -6.77 -18.15 -6.48
CA ARG A 176 -7.06 -18.10 -7.93
C ARG A 176 -7.68 -16.78 -8.36
N LEU A 177 -8.48 -16.16 -7.50
CA LEU A 177 -9.12 -14.88 -7.78
C LEU A 177 -8.21 -13.69 -7.45
N GLY A 178 -7.10 -13.87 -6.73
CA GLY A 178 -6.23 -12.75 -6.36
C GLY A 178 -6.89 -11.87 -5.29
N SER A 179 -7.40 -12.51 -4.25
CA SER A 179 -8.25 -11.98 -3.19
C SER A 179 -9.75 -11.94 -3.51
N LEU A 180 -10.55 -12.21 -2.48
CA LEU A 180 -12.02 -12.19 -2.51
C LEU A 180 -12.63 -10.82 -2.15
N ASP A 181 -11.79 -9.84 -1.77
CA ASP A 181 -12.27 -8.54 -1.33
C ASP A 181 -12.98 -7.78 -2.47
N GLY A 182 -14.20 -7.32 -2.18
CA GLY A 182 -14.92 -6.38 -3.02
C GLY A 182 -14.35 -4.98 -2.92
N GLY A 183 -14.77 -4.10 -3.84
CA GLY A 183 -14.50 -2.66 -3.72
C GLY A 183 -15.03 -2.11 -2.38
N PRO A 184 -14.51 -0.99 -1.88
CA PRO A 184 -14.88 -0.45 -0.57
C PRO A 184 -16.41 -0.33 -0.48
N GLY A 185 -17.00 -1.12 0.41
CA GLY A 185 -18.43 -1.01 0.70
C GLY A 185 -18.65 0.38 1.27
N GLY A 186 -19.22 1.28 0.46
CA GLY A 186 -19.40 2.67 0.84
C GLY A 186 -20.02 2.77 2.22
N SER A 187 -19.25 3.22 3.20
CA SER A 187 -19.80 3.76 4.43
C SER A 187 -20.43 5.09 4.04
N SER A 188 -21.67 5.05 3.53
CA SER A 188 -22.49 6.24 3.42
C SER A 188 -22.44 6.92 4.79
N GLY A 189 -21.87 8.13 4.84
CA GLY A 189 -21.76 8.89 6.07
C GLY A 189 -23.11 8.89 6.77
N ASP A 190 -23.13 8.44 8.03
CA ASP A 190 -24.37 8.34 8.76
C ASP A 190 -24.91 9.77 9.03
N PRO A 191 -26.13 10.09 8.60
CA PRO A 191 -26.75 11.40 8.82
C PRO A 191 -26.93 11.75 10.30
N SER A 192 -26.86 10.76 11.22
CA SER A 192 -26.95 10.97 12.67
C SER A 192 -25.62 11.30 13.35
N GLY A 193 -24.51 11.36 12.59
CA GLY A 193 -23.18 11.69 13.09
C GLY A 193 -22.50 10.57 13.87
N ALA A 194 -23.10 9.38 13.97
CA ALA A 194 -22.45 8.21 14.55
C ALA A 194 -21.36 7.72 13.59
N ARG A 195 -20.23 7.33 14.15
CA ARG A 195 -19.11 6.78 13.38
C ARG A 195 -18.67 5.46 13.99
N PRO A 196 -18.24 4.49 13.17
CA PRO A 196 -17.55 3.32 13.71
C PRO A 196 -16.43 3.75 14.66
N ILE A 197 -16.24 3.02 15.74
CA ILE A 197 -15.09 3.23 16.63
C ILE A 197 -13.83 3.07 15.78
N ALA A 198 -12.91 4.04 15.89
CA ALA A 198 -11.67 3.97 15.15
C ALA A 198 -10.93 2.67 15.48
N THR A 199 -10.45 1.98 14.44
CA THR A 199 -9.72 0.72 14.65
C THR A 199 -8.26 1.06 14.93
N PRO A 200 -7.72 0.72 16.11
CA PRO A 200 -6.32 0.96 16.38
C PRO A 200 -5.47 0.02 15.55
N LEU A 201 -4.60 0.59 14.71
CA LEU A 201 -3.55 -0.15 14.04
C LEU A 201 -2.30 -0.02 14.90
N VAL A 202 -1.97 -1.08 15.65
CA VAL A 202 -0.74 -1.10 16.45
C VAL A 202 0.44 -1.34 15.52
N LEU A 203 1.38 -0.40 15.54
CA LEU A 203 2.57 -0.39 14.70
C LEU A 203 3.79 -0.67 15.56
N SER A 204 4.51 -1.76 15.29
CA SER A 204 5.76 -2.11 15.98
C SER A 204 6.94 -2.01 15.02
N GLY A 205 7.99 -1.31 15.43
CA GLY A 205 9.19 -1.07 14.62
C GLY A 205 9.05 0.01 13.54
N PHE A 206 7.97 0.80 13.57
CA PHE A 206 7.79 1.94 12.67
C PHE A 206 8.50 3.19 13.18
N THR A 207 9.15 3.93 12.29
CA THR A 207 9.76 5.23 12.59
C THR A 207 8.69 6.32 12.70
N SER A 208 8.99 7.42 13.39
CA SER A 208 8.08 8.56 13.49
C SER A 208 7.74 9.16 12.13
N ASP A 209 8.73 9.25 11.24
CA ASP A 209 8.58 9.86 9.92
C ASP A 209 7.71 9.00 9.00
N ALA A 210 7.86 7.68 9.07
CA ALA A 210 6.97 6.76 8.37
C ALA A 210 5.53 6.86 8.89
N ILE A 211 5.31 6.89 10.21
CA ILE A 211 3.97 7.06 10.79
C ILE A 211 3.34 8.37 10.33
N ALA A 212 4.09 9.47 10.36
CA ALA A 212 3.60 10.78 9.92
C ALA A 212 3.22 10.80 8.43
N TYR A 213 4.01 10.15 7.58
CA TYR A 213 3.71 10.00 6.16
C TYR A 213 2.43 9.16 5.92
N LEU A 214 2.19 8.14 6.74
CA LEU A 214 1.06 7.20 6.59
C LEU A 214 -0.24 7.69 7.23
N GLU A 215 -0.18 8.68 8.13
CA GLU A 215 -1.34 9.21 8.86
C GLU A 215 -2.53 9.58 7.97
N PRO A 216 -2.36 10.28 6.82
CA PRO A 216 -3.49 10.64 5.96
C PRO A 216 -4.25 9.42 5.44
N TRP A 217 -3.51 8.39 5.00
CA TRP A 217 -4.06 7.14 4.48
C TRP A 217 -4.78 6.34 5.56
N LEU A 218 -4.19 6.26 6.76
CA LEU A 218 -4.78 5.60 7.92
C LEU A 218 -6.12 6.25 8.30
N ARG A 219 -6.13 7.59 8.41
CA ARG A 219 -7.32 8.35 8.78
C ARG A 219 -8.44 8.21 7.76
N GLU A 220 -8.12 8.24 6.46
CA GLU A 220 -9.08 8.02 5.38
C GLU A 220 -9.80 6.67 5.51
N ARG A 221 -9.09 5.65 6.02
CA ARG A 221 -9.61 4.28 6.20
C ARG A 221 -10.15 3.99 7.61
N GLY A 222 -10.26 5.00 8.47
CA GLY A 222 -10.80 4.84 9.83
C GLY A 222 -9.84 4.19 10.83
N PHE A 223 -8.54 4.12 10.49
CA PHE A 223 -7.48 3.70 11.39
C PHE A 223 -6.97 4.86 12.24
N VAL A 224 -6.53 4.52 13.45
CA VAL A 224 -5.70 5.39 14.28
C VAL A 224 -4.41 4.62 14.56
N ALA A 225 -3.26 5.22 14.24
CA ALA A 225 -1.97 4.65 14.57
C ALA A 225 -1.81 4.62 16.10
N GLY A 226 -1.50 3.44 16.63
CA GLY A 226 -1.12 3.26 18.02
C GLY A 226 0.27 2.65 18.12
N PRO A 227 1.05 2.94 19.17
CA PRO A 227 2.28 2.19 19.41
C PRO A 227 1.94 0.72 19.67
N GLY A 228 2.76 -0.18 19.15
CA GLY A 228 2.66 -1.63 19.38
C GLY A 228 3.99 -2.22 19.85
N GLY A 229 3.94 -3.19 20.76
CA GLY A 229 5.09 -4.05 21.04
C GLY A 229 5.20 -5.16 19.98
N GLY A 230 6.39 -5.75 19.83
CA GLY A 230 6.58 -6.91 18.95
C GLY A 230 5.69 -8.10 19.36
N SER A 231 5.53 -9.06 18.45
CA SER A 231 4.71 -10.24 18.70
C SER A 231 5.32 -11.08 19.84
N GLU A 232 4.62 -11.16 20.96
CA GLU A 232 5.00 -11.97 22.14
C GLU A 232 4.33 -13.35 22.09
N PRO A 233 4.94 -14.41 22.67
CA PRO A 233 4.24 -15.67 22.94
C PRO A 233 3.08 -15.40 23.91
N GLY A 234 1.89 -15.14 23.36
CA GLY A 234 0.72 -14.76 24.12
C GLY A 234 -0.30 -15.88 24.30
N ILE A 235 -1.53 -15.49 24.60
CA ILE A 235 -2.68 -16.39 24.76
C ILE A 235 -2.99 -17.13 23.46
N SER A 236 -3.28 -18.43 23.55
CA SER A 236 -3.76 -19.22 22.42
C SER A 236 -5.15 -18.75 21.99
N CYS A 237 -5.46 -18.77 20.68
CA CYS A 237 -6.83 -18.56 20.22
C CYS A 237 -7.83 -19.52 20.89
N ASP A 238 -7.37 -20.69 21.35
CA ASP A 238 -8.19 -21.66 22.06
C ASP A 238 -8.81 -21.10 23.36
N ASP A 239 -8.19 -20.12 23.98
CA ASP A 239 -8.64 -19.50 25.23
C ASP A 239 -9.48 -18.23 24.97
N LEU A 240 -9.71 -17.85 23.71
CA LEU A 240 -10.52 -16.69 23.37
C LEU A 240 -11.97 -16.88 23.77
N VAL A 241 -12.51 -15.96 24.56
CA VAL A 241 -13.90 -15.94 24.99
C VAL A 241 -14.49 -14.55 24.73
N PRO A 242 -15.83 -14.38 24.71
CA PRO A 242 -16.43 -13.05 24.59
C PRO A 242 -15.82 -12.04 25.56
N GLY A 243 -15.31 -10.92 25.05
CA GLY A 243 -14.60 -9.89 25.80
C GLY A 243 -13.07 -9.95 25.67
N SER A 244 -12.49 -11.05 25.20
CA SER A 244 -11.04 -11.17 24.91
C SER A 244 -10.61 -10.17 23.84
N ALA A 245 -9.37 -9.68 23.93
CA ALA A 245 -8.76 -8.89 22.86
C ALA A 245 -8.33 -9.79 21.69
N VAL A 246 -8.64 -9.34 20.47
CA VAL A 246 -8.32 -10.04 19.22
C VAL A 246 -7.66 -9.09 18.23
N GLY A 247 -6.83 -9.64 17.35
CA GLY A 247 -6.12 -8.89 16.34
C GLY A 247 -6.37 -9.41 14.92
N VAL A 248 -6.21 -8.52 13.95
CA VAL A 248 -6.12 -8.85 12.52
C VAL A 248 -4.74 -8.37 12.05
N GLU A 249 -3.83 -9.31 11.78
CA GLU A 249 -2.45 -8.98 11.40
C GLU A 249 -2.38 -8.66 9.89
N LEU A 250 -1.86 -7.48 9.56
CA LEU A 250 -1.78 -7.00 8.17
C LEU A 250 -0.35 -7.06 7.60
N ILE A 251 0.64 -6.85 8.47
CA ILE A 251 2.07 -6.91 8.14
C ILE A 251 2.77 -7.66 9.28
N ARG A 252 3.67 -8.58 8.92
CA ARG A 252 4.60 -9.25 9.86
C ARG A 252 5.99 -9.39 9.24
N GLY A 253 7.01 -9.65 10.06
CA GLY A 253 8.41 -9.78 9.62
C GLY A 253 9.33 -8.95 10.51
N ASP A 254 10.26 -8.21 9.91
CA ASP A 254 11.12 -7.27 10.65
C ASP A 254 10.31 -6.25 11.46
N TRP A 255 9.11 -5.91 10.98
CA TRP A 255 8.12 -5.06 11.65
C TRP A 255 6.72 -5.66 11.54
N SER A 256 5.81 -5.17 12.38
CA SER A 256 4.44 -5.66 12.41
C SER A 256 3.41 -4.54 12.46
N ALA A 257 2.28 -4.78 11.80
CA ALA A 257 1.10 -3.94 11.87
C ALA A 257 -0.14 -4.82 12.05
N ALA A 258 -0.87 -4.61 13.15
CA ALA A 258 -2.08 -5.38 13.44
C ALA A 258 -3.20 -4.47 13.93
N ALA A 259 -4.43 -4.74 13.48
CA ALA A 259 -5.62 -4.05 13.96
C ALA A 259 -6.17 -4.75 15.20
N ILE A 260 -6.39 -4.03 16.30
CA ILE A 260 -6.87 -4.63 17.55
C ILE A 260 -8.33 -4.27 17.82
N GLY A 261 -9.11 -5.26 18.25
CA GLY A 261 -10.44 -5.05 18.81
C GLY A 261 -10.80 -6.10 19.85
N THR A 262 -12.10 -6.36 20.02
CA THR A 262 -12.63 -7.25 21.05
C THR A 262 -13.50 -8.33 20.42
N LEU A 263 -13.41 -9.55 20.96
CA LEU A 263 -14.25 -10.67 20.57
C LEU A 263 -15.66 -10.49 21.12
N THR A 264 -16.67 -10.48 20.25
CA THR A 264 -18.09 -10.39 20.66
C THR A 264 -18.64 -11.76 21.03
N TYR A 265 -18.36 -12.76 20.22
CA TYR A 265 -19.06 -14.04 20.26
C TYR A 265 -18.17 -15.17 19.77
N ARG A 266 -18.35 -16.35 20.37
CA ARG A 266 -17.67 -17.59 19.97
C ARG A 266 -18.64 -18.77 20.05
N ASP A 267 -18.69 -19.55 18.98
CA ASP A 267 -19.38 -20.84 18.90
C ASP A 267 -18.43 -21.89 18.31
N GLY A 268 -17.86 -22.72 19.18
CA GLY A 268 -16.74 -23.60 18.80
C GLY A 268 -15.58 -22.79 18.24
N ASP A 269 -15.23 -23.03 16.98
CA ASP A 269 -14.14 -22.33 16.30
C ASP A 269 -14.61 -21.06 15.58
N ARG A 270 -15.92 -20.87 15.41
CA ARG A 270 -16.48 -19.68 14.76
C ARG A 270 -16.53 -18.51 15.72
N VAL A 271 -16.05 -17.35 15.26
CA VAL A 271 -15.94 -16.14 16.07
C VAL A 271 -16.49 -14.91 15.34
N LEU A 272 -17.04 -13.98 16.12
CA LEU A 272 -17.48 -12.66 15.66
C LEU A 272 -16.80 -11.56 16.48
N ALA A 273 -16.40 -10.47 15.82
CA ALA A 273 -15.73 -9.34 16.47
C ALA A 273 -16.07 -7.99 15.80
N PHE A 274 -15.58 -6.91 16.41
CA PHE A 274 -15.68 -5.49 16.03
C PHE A 274 -17.08 -4.86 16.06
N GLY A 275 -18.12 -5.59 15.63
CA GLY A 275 -19.49 -5.06 15.56
C GLY A 275 -19.71 -3.95 14.52
N HIS A 276 -18.68 -3.60 13.75
CA HIS A 276 -18.73 -2.71 12.59
C HIS A 276 -17.76 -3.24 11.52
N PRO A 277 -17.86 -2.76 10.27
CA PRO A 277 -16.93 -3.15 9.22
C PRO A 277 -15.51 -2.73 9.58
N PHE A 278 -14.55 -3.57 9.23
CA PHE A 278 -13.16 -3.18 9.18
C PHE A 278 -12.94 -2.24 8.00
N SER A 279 -13.28 -2.67 6.78
CA SER A 279 -13.42 -1.80 5.60
C SER A 279 -14.59 -2.21 4.69
N GLY A 280 -15.42 -3.16 5.12
CA GLY A 280 -16.59 -3.62 4.37
C GLY A 280 -16.23 -4.39 3.10
N MET A 281 -15.11 -5.11 3.12
CA MET A 281 -14.54 -5.80 1.96
C MET A 281 -15.29 -7.06 1.52
N GLY A 282 -16.31 -7.50 2.27
CA GLY A 282 -17.07 -8.70 1.95
C GLY A 282 -16.32 -9.96 2.39
N TRP A 283 -15.92 -10.80 1.45
CA TRP A 283 -15.13 -11.99 1.74
C TRP A 283 -13.65 -11.62 1.79
N VAL A 284 -12.94 -12.05 2.84
CA VAL A 284 -11.52 -11.77 3.03
C VAL A 284 -10.84 -12.99 3.63
N ARG A 285 -9.50 -13.03 3.59
CA ARG A 285 -8.69 -14.03 4.30
C ARG A 285 -7.50 -13.35 4.95
N PHE A 286 -7.68 -12.87 6.18
CA PHE A 286 -6.59 -12.25 6.96
C PHE A 286 -6.22 -13.10 8.18
N PRO A 287 -4.94 -13.09 8.60
CA PRO A 287 -4.55 -13.75 9.84
C PRO A 287 -5.30 -13.18 11.03
N LEU A 288 -5.97 -14.06 11.78
CA LEU A 288 -6.63 -13.74 13.04
C LEU A 288 -5.69 -14.11 14.19
N THR A 289 -5.55 -13.20 15.16
CA THR A 289 -4.68 -13.37 16.32
C THR A 289 -5.46 -13.15 17.62
N ALA A 290 -4.96 -13.66 18.74
CA ALA A 290 -5.25 -13.05 20.03
C ALA A 290 -4.46 -11.74 20.18
N ALA A 291 -4.74 -10.96 21.22
CA ALA A 291 -3.96 -9.77 21.53
C ALA A 291 -3.75 -9.59 23.04
N THR A 292 -2.62 -9.01 23.41
CA THR A 292 -2.34 -8.55 24.77
C THR A 292 -2.41 -7.03 24.78
N ILE A 293 -3.15 -6.45 25.72
CA ILE A 293 -3.27 -5.00 25.88
C ILE A 293 -2.26 -4.56 26.94
N HIS A 294 -1.29 -3.73 26.56
CA HIS A 294 -0.31 -3.22 27.53
C HIS A 294 -0.94 -2.14 28.41
N THR A 295 -1.73 -1.25 27.82
CA THR A 295 -2.43 -0.17 28.52
C THR A 295 -3.42 0.53 27.58
N VAL A 296 -4.11 1.57 28.08
CA VAL A 296 -4.87 2.51 27.25
C VAL A 296 -4.31 3.91 27.42
N PHE A 297 -4.06 4.56 26.29
CA PHE A 297 -3.70 5.97 26.28
C PHE A 297 -4.97 6.82 26.24
N ALA A 298 -5.22 7.54 27.33
CA ALA A 298 -6.25 8.56 27.38
C ALA A 298 -5.85 9.73 26.48
N ASN A 299 -6.73 10.14 25.57
CA ASN A 299 -6.43 11.17 24.57
C ASN A 299 -7.66 12.07 24.37
N GLN A 300 -7.43 13.37 24.19
CA GLN A 300 -8.49 14.36 24.02
C GLN A 300 -9.27 14.19 22.70
N GLN A 301 -8.62 13.63 21.68
CA GLN A 301 -9.22 13.35 20.38
C GLN A 301 -9.83 11.94 20.37
N ILE A 302 -9.01 10.88 20.53
CA ILE A 302 -9.46 9.48 20.55
C ILE A 302 -8.57 8.66 21.49
N SER A 303 -9.10 8.27 22.66
CA SER A 303 -8.42 7.32 23.56
C SER A 303 -8.23 5.97 22.87
N THR A 304 -7.08 5.33 23.04
CA THR A 304 -6.70 4.16 22.22
C THR A 304 -6.01 3.07 23.04
N LYS A 305 -6.36 1.80 22.79
CA LYS A 305 -5.64 0.64 23.35
C LYS A 305 -4.25 0.53 22.73
N VAL A 306 -3.24 0.35 23.58
CA VAL A 306 -1.87 0.04 23.22
C VAL A 306 -1.67 -1.44 23.47
N GLY A 307 -1.30 -2.20 22.45
CA GLY A 307 -1.23 -3.66 22.56
C GLY A 307 -0.33 -4.30 21.54
N SER A 308 -0.22 -5.62 21.65
CA SER A 308 0.53 -6.48 20.75
C SER A 308 -0.34 -7.64 20.31
N ALA A 309 -0.35 -7.92 19.01
CA ALA A 309 -0.91 -9.15 18.48
C ALA A 309 -0.02 -10.33 18.89
N THR A 310 -0.64 -11.48 19.10
CA THR A 310 0.06 -12.76 19.28
C THR A 310 0.35 -13.38 17.91
N THR A 311 1.03 -14.53 17.89
CA THR A 311 1.10 -15.37 16.70
C THR A 311 -0.31 -15.65 16.14
N PRO A 312 -0.51 -15.63 14.81
CA PRO A 312 -1.79 -15.98 14.21
C PRO A 312 -2.24 -17.40 14.58
N CYS A 313 -3.54 -17.52 14.77
CA CYS A 313 -4.18 -18.76 15.22
C CYS A 313 -5.59 -18.93 14.66
N GLY A 314 -5.85 -18.28 13.51
CA GLY A 314 -7.09 -18.44 12.77
C GLY A 314 -7.09 -17.61 11.50
N THR A 315 -8.23 -17.62 10.82
CA THR A 315 -8.48 -16.82 9.62
C THR A 315 -9.72 -15.96 9.83
N LEU A 316 -9.59 -14.66 9.57
CA LEU A 316 -10.73 -13.80 9.33
C LEU A 316 -11.30 -14.09 7.94
N LEU A 317 -12.60 -14.39 7.86
CA LEU A 317 -13.26 -14.88 6.64
C LEU A 317 -14.21 -13.86 6.02
N ALA A 318 -14.79 -12.97 6.80
CA ALA A 318 -15.71 -11.96 6.29
C ALA A 318 -15.58 -10.63 7.04
N ASP A 319 -15.66 -9.55 6.29
CA ASP A 319 -15.70 -8.16 6.75
C ASP A 319 -16.91 -7.46 6.14
N ARG A 320 -17.98 -7.26 6.93
CA ARG A 320 -19.26 -6.77 6.42
C ARG A 320 -19.82 -5.63 7.27
N SER A 321 -20.98 -5.12 6.86
CA SER A 321 -21.69 -3.97 7.42
C SER A 321 -21.85 -3.95 8.95
N VAL A 322 -21.87 -5.10 9.63
CA VAL A 322 -22.19 -5.25 11.06
C VAL A 322 -21.08 -5.91 11.87
N GLY A 323 -19.89 -6.09 11.31
CA GLY A 323 -18.78 -6.73 12.01
C GLY A 323 -17.91 -7.60 11.11
N ILE A 324 -16.98 -8.26 11.78
CA ILE A 324 -16.08 -9.24 11.18
C ILE A 324 -16.37 -10.64 11.70
N ALA A 325 -16.17 -11.65 10.87
CA ALA A 325 -16.42 -13.06 11.18
C ALA A 325 -15.25 -13.93 10.73
N GLY A 326 -14.79 -14.82 11.60
CA GLY A 326 -13.62 -15.66 11.35
C GLY A 326 -13.72 -17.03 12.01
N GLU A 327 -12.70 -17.84 11.79
CA GLU A 327 -12.57 -19.18 12.36
C GLU A 327 -11.19 -19.35 12.99
N ILE A 328 -11.17 -19.94 14.19
CA ILE A 328 -9.95 -20.40 14.87
C ILE A 328 -9.42 -21.62 14.12
N GLY A 329 -8.10 -21.70 13.95
CA GLY A 329 -7.45 -22.80 13.24
C GLY A 329 -6.32 -22.32 12.33
N ALA A 330 -6.34 -22.78 11.09
CA ALA A 330 -5.30 -22.45 10.12
C ALA A 330 -5.27 -20.94 9.79
N GLU A 331 -4.06 -20.40 9.67
CA GLU A 331 -3.83 -19.05 9.15
C GLU A 331 -3.84 -19.04 7.61
N PRO A 332 -4.20 -17.93 6.96
CA PRO A 332 -4.14 -17.80 5.51
C PRO A 332 -2.71 -17.46 5.04
N ALA A 333 -2.38 -17.81 3.79
CA ALA A 333 -1.13 -17.40 3.17
C ALA A 333 -1.06 -15.87 3.00
N MET A 334 0.13 -15.31 3.25
CA MET A 334 0.46 -13.88 3.05
C MET A 334 1.42 -13.71 1.87
N ILE A 335 1.62 -12.48 1.43
CA ILE A 335 2.48 -12.13 0.29
C ILE A 335 3.87 -11.75 0.80
N PRO A 336 4.94 -12.49 0.48
CA PRO A 336 6.30 -12.11 0.84
C PRO A 336 6.77 -10.85 0.11
N VAL A 337 7.45 -9.97 0.87
CA VAL A 337 8.04 -8.71 0.40
C VAL A 337 9.47 -8.64 0.91
N ALA A 338 10.43 -8.42 0.00
CA ALA A 338 11.83 -8.19 0.33
C ALA A 338 12.25 -6.78 -0.08
N VAL A 339 12.85 -6.03 0.84
CA VAL A 339 13.33 -4.66 0.60
C VAL A 339 14.82 -4.58 0.88
N THR A 340 15.62 -4.23 -0.12
CA THR A 340 17.05 -3.99 0.01
C THR A 340 17.32 -2.49 -0.10
N ILE A 341 17.99 -1.90 0.90
CA ILE A 341 18.45 -0.53 0.85
C ILE A 341 19.99 -0.50 0.82
N ALA A 342 20.56 -0.09 -0.30
CA ALA A 342 21.99 0.16 -0.45
C ALA A 342 22.33 1.57 0.07
N GLY A 343 23.07 1.63 1.18
CA GLY A 343 23.57 2.89 1.76
C GLY A 343 24.89 3.36 1.14
N SER A 344 25.19 4.65 1.26
CA SER A 344 26.44 5.31 0.82
C SER A 344 27.70 4.90 1.62
N GLY A 345 27.57 4.02 2.62
CA GLY A 345 28.59 3.76 3.64
C GLY A 345 28.76 2.31 4.12
N LYS A 346 28.67 1.32 3.22
CA LYS A 346 29.20 -0.07 3.33
C LYS A 346 28.41 -1.20 4.03
N LEU A 347 27.17 -1.04 4.46
CA LEU A 347 26.31 -2.22 4.72
C LEU A 347 24.91 -1.96 4.15
N GLY A 348 24.58 -2.64 3.06
CA GLY A 348 23.20 -2.70 2.59
C GLY A 348 22.34 -3.34 3.68
N ARG A 349 21.15 -2.77 3.92
CA ARG A 349 20.16 -3.36 4.83
C ARG A 349 19.16 -4.14 4.01
N GLN A 350 18.79 -5.32 4.49
CA GLN A 350 17.73 -6.14 3.90
C GLN A 350 16.64 -6.31 4.94
N TYR A 351 15.41 -6.11 4.51
CA TYR A 351 14.21 -6.30 5.32
C TYR A 351 13.28 -7.29 4.62
N HIS A 352 12.60 -8.11 5.42
CA HIS A 352 11.70 -9.16 5.00
C HIS A 352 10.37 -8.99 5.72
N PHE A 353 9.30 -8.99 4.91
CA PHE A 353 7.94 -8.88 5.39
C PHE A 353 7.04 -9.91 4.73
N GLU A 354 5.92 -10.17 5.36
CA GLU A 354 4.75 -10.77 4.74
C GLU A 354 3.57 -9.81 4.93
N VAL A 355 2.85 -9.52 3.85
CA VAL A 355 1.70 -8.60 3.86
C VAL A 355 0.40 -9.34 3.53
N ALA A 356 -0.69 -8.93 4.16
CA ALA A 356 -1.99 -9.54 3.94
C ALA A 356 -2.44 -9.38 2.48
N ARG A 357 -3.07 -10.43 1.93
CA ARG A 357 -3.56 -10.45 0.55
C ARG A 357 -4.91 -9.74 0.45
N SER A 358 -4.94 -8.61 -0.26
CA SER A 358 -6.14 -7.83 -0.53
C SER A 358 -5.91 -6.93 -1.74
N ARG A 359 -6.85 -6.90 -2.68
CA ARG A 359 -6.77 -5.96 -3.83
C ARG A 359 -6.76 -4.51 -3.36
N LEU A 360 -7.50 -4.22 -2.29
CA LEU A 360 -7.64 -2.87 -1.75
C LEU A 360 -6.47 -2.45 -0.85
N LEU A 361 -5.96 -3.34 0.00
CA LEU A 361 -4.98 -3.00 1.03
C LEU A 361 -3.54 -3.32 0.63
N THR A 362 -3.29 -4.41 -0.09
CA THR A 362 -1.92 -4.85 -0.43
C THR A 362 -1.06 -3.74 -1.05
N PRO A 363 -1.52 -2.95 -2.05
CA PRO A 363 -0.69 -1.91 -2.64
C PRO A 363 -0.11 -0.94 -1.60
N SER A 364 -0.96 -0.46 -0.69
CA SER A 364 -0.55 0.48 0.35
C SER A 364 0.24 -0.20 1.47
N LEU A 365 -0.10 -1.43 1.86
CA LEU A 365 0.66 -2.18 2.87
C LEU A 365 2.12 -2.44 2.40
N VAL A 366 2.32 -2.80 1.12
CA VAL A 366 3.67 -2.92 0.55
C VAL A 366 4.37 -1.56 0.55
N GLY A 367 3.69 -0.50 0.09
CA GLY A 367 4.22 0.87 0.14
C GLY A 367 4.68 1.28 1.54
N MET A 368 3.89 0.98 2.58
CA MET A 368 4.22 1.21 3.99
C MET A 368 5.54 0.52 4.40
N THR A 369 5.74 -0.74 4.02
CA THR A 369 6.99 -1.47 4.34
C THR A 369 8.21 -0.82 3.70
N VAL A 370 8.09 -0.33 2.46
CA VAL A 370 9.17 0.34 1.73
C VAL A 370 9.50 1.69 2.33
N VAL A 371 8.48 2.50 2.62
CA VAL A 371 8.59 3.82 3.28
C VAL A 371 9.33 3.69 4.60
N ASN A 372 8.91 2.73 5.44
CA ASN A 372 9.55 2.52 6.74
C ASN A 372 10.99 1.98 6.58
N SER A 373 11.24 1.09 5.59
CA SER A 373 12.57 0.56 5.23
C SER A 373 13.55 1.66 4.87
N ILE A 374 13.09 2.60 4.05
CA ILE A 374 13.84 3.77 3.65
C ILE A 374 14.09 4.68 4.86
N SER A 375 13.05 4.98 5.65
CA SER A 375 13.18 5.85 6.82
C SER A 375 14.16 5.31 7.87
N GLU A 376 14.14 4.01 8.13
CA GLU A 376 15.05 3.36 9.08
C GLU A 376 16.48 3.20 8.50
N ALA A 377 16.63 2.98 7.19
CA ALA A 377 17.96 2.81 6.60
C ALA A 377 18.67 4.14 6.30
N LEU A 378 17.90 5.16 5.91
CA LEU A 378 18.40 6.46 5.49
C LEU A 378 18.00 7.49 6.55
N TYR A 379 18.78 7.56 7.63
CA TYR A 379 18.64 8.56 8.71
C TYR A 379 18.88 10.01 8.27
N GLU A 380 19.10 10.26 6.97
CA GLU A 380 19.53 11.56 6.45
C GLU A 380 18.33 12.36 5.92
N SER A 381 18.04 13.48 6.60
CA SER A 381 17.14 14.50 6.09
C SER A 381 17.86 15.39 5.09
N GLY A 382 17.27 15.57 3.91
CA GLY A 382 17.81 16.45 2.89
C GLY A 382 17.47 16.01 1.47
N TYR A 383 17.86 16.87 0.52
CA TYR A 383 17.73 16.55 -0.89
C TYR A 383 18.54 15.31 -1.26
N ALA A 384 17.89 14.36 -1.91
CA ALA A 384 18.50 13.11 -2.32
C ALA A 384 18.14 12.74 -3.75
N THR A 385 19.03 11.96 -4.35
CA THR A 385 18.78 11.24 -5.59
C THR A 385 18.60 9.77 -5.22
N VAL A 386 17.43 9.22 -5.49
CA VAL A 386 17.07 7.84 -5.16
C VAL A 386 16.88 7.05 -6.44
N ARG A 387 17.59 5.94 -6.57
CA ARG A 387 17.38 4.96 -7.65
C ARG A 387 16.70 3.74 -7.06
N TYR A 388 15.75 3.20 -7.79
CA TYR A 388 15.00 2.02 -7.35
C TYR A 388 14.79 1.05 -8.50
N ASP A 389 14.70 -0.23 -8.16
CA ASP A 389 14.28 -1.32 -9.03
C ASP A 389 13.21 -2.14 -8.30
N LEU A 390 12.07 -2.31 -8.94
CA LEU A 390 10.89 -3.04 -8.45
C LEU A 390 10.74 -4.30 -9.27
N THR A 391 10.53 -5.43 -8.61
CA THR A 391 10.16 -6.69 -9.25
C THR A 391 8.91 -7.25 -8.59
N PHE A 392 7.87 -7.50 -9.40
CA PHE A 392 6.62 -8.13 -8.97
C PHE A 392 6.50 -9.50 -9.64
N HIS A 393 6.43 -10.57 -8.86
CA HIS A 393 6.11 -11.91 -9.36
C HIS A 393 4.62 -12.15 -9.21
N MET A 394 3.98 -12.57 -10.29
CA MET A 394 2.53 -12.66 -10.38
C MET A 394 2.08 -13.95 -11.06
N ASN A 395 0.86 -14.38 -10.74
CA ASN A 395 0.17 -15.49 -11.39
C ASN A 395 0.92 -16.82 -11.26
N ALA A 396 1.30 -17.16 -10.03
CA ALA A 396 2.13 -18.33 -9.69
C ALA A 396 3.46 -18.35 -10.47
N GLY A 397 4.07 -17.17 -10.61
CA GLY A 397 5.34 -16.96 -11.33
C GLY A 397 5.23 -16.91 -12.85
N ALA A 398 4.03 -16.98 -13.43
CA ALA A 398 3.83 -16.92 -14.88
C ALA A 398 4.17 -15.54 -15.47
N THR A 399 4.08 -14.48 -14.67
CA THR A 399 4.43 -13.13 -15.09
C THR A 399 5.41 -12.50 -14.09
N THR A 400 6.45 -11.85 -14.61
CA THR A 400 7.36 -11.03 -13.81
C THR A 400 7.33 -9.62 -14.39
N VAL A 401 6.95 -8.64 -13.58
CA VAL A 401 6.91 -7.23 -13.95
C VAL A 401 8.12 -6.53 -13.33
N ARG A 402 8.90 -5.80 -14.13
CA ARG A 402 10.06 -5.05 -13.67
C ARG A 402 9.94 -3.57 -13.99
N LYS A 403 10.14 -2.72 -12.98
CA LYS A 403 10.15 -1.27 -13.13
C LYS A 403 11.33 -0.67 -12.38
N GLY A 404 12.17 0.11 -13.05
CA GLY A 404 13.32 0.74 -12.41
C GLY A 404 13.51 2.18 -12.89
N ASN A 405 13.71 3.10 -11.94
CA ASN A 405 13.82 4.52 -12.26
C ASN A 405 14.69 5.28 -11.23
N VAL A 406 14.82 6.58 -11.43
CA VAL A 406 15.51 7.50 -10.53
C VAL A 406 14.60 8.69 -10.21
N LEU A 407 14.63 9.18 -8.97
CA LEU A 407 13.86 10.34 -8.54
C LEU A 407 14.71 11.32 -7.74
N LEU A 408 14.39 12.60 -7.92
CA LEU A 408 14.87 13.68 -7.06
C LEU A 408 13.81 13.96 -6.01
N THR A 409 14.22 13.98 -4.75
CA THR A 409 13.27 14.22 -3.67
C THR A 409 13.86 15.06 -2.56
N GLN A 410 13.00 15.82 -1.90
CA GLN A 410 13.30 16.52 -0.65
C GLN A 410 13.32 15.58 0.55
N SER A 411 12.69 14.41 0.41
CA SER A 411 12.67 13.32 1.38
C SER A 411 12.67 11.96 0.66
N PRO A 412 13.70 11.11 0.84
CA PRO A 412 13.76 9.76 0.26
C PRO A 412 12.51 8.90 0.53
N ILE A 413 11.82 9.17 1.63
CA ILE A 413 10.76 8.34 2.20
C ILE A 413 9.51 8.26 1.30
N SER A 414 9.10 9.35 0.64
CA SER A 414 7.81 9.37 -0.08
C SER A 414 7.87 8.77 -1.48
N GLY A 415 8.92 9.07 -2.25
CA GLY A 415 8.93 8.82 -3.70
C GLY A 415 8.78 7.34 -4.08
N VAL A 416 9.57 6.44 -3.51
CA VAL A 416 9.55 5.01 -3.90
C VAL A 416 8.28 4.31 -3.38
N GLY A 417 7.78 4.70 -2.20
CA GLY A 417 6.54 4.15 -1.64
C GLY A 417 5.32 4.44 -2.51
N ASP A 418 5.23 5.66 -3.04
CA ASP A 418 4.19 6.07 -3.98
C ASP A 418 4.25 5.25 -5.28
N GLU A 419 5.44 5.08 -5.86
CA GLU A 419 5.65 4.31 -7.09
C GLU A 419 5.24 2.84 -6.96
N VAL A 420 5.60 2.20 -5.83
CA VAL A 420 5.20 0.82 -5.52
C VAL A 420 3.68 0.74 -5.38
N THR A 421 3.08 1.66 -4.61
CA THR A 421 1.63 1.69 -4.38
C THR A 421 0.87 1.86 -5.69
N GLN A 422 1.28 2.80 -6.55
CA GLN A 422 0.63 3.05 -7.83
C GLN A 422 0.76 1.86 -8.79
N SER A 423 1.97 1.29 -8.91
CA SER A 423 2.22 0.15 -9.79
C SER A 423 1.39 -1.07 -9.38
N LEU A 424 1.35 -1.39 -8.08
CA LEU A 424 0.53 -2.48 -7.56
C LEU A 424 -0.97 -2.19 -7.68
N THR A 425 -1.41 -0.94 -7.51
CA THR A 425 -2.82 -0.57 -7.71
C THR A 425 -3.26 -0.85 -9.13
N LEU A 426 -2.44 -0.50 -10.13
CA LEU A 426 -2.73 -0.79 -11.53
C LEU A 426 -2.79 -2.30 -11.81
N LEU A 427 -1.81 -3.06 -11.30
CA LEU A 427 -1.71 -4.50 -11.52
C LEU A 427 -2.81 -5.32 -10.80
N LEU A 428 -3.22 -4.90 -9.61
CA LEU A 428 -4.22 -5.61 -8.79
C LEU A 428 -5.66 -5.14 -9.05
N SER A 429 -5.86 -3.93 -9.57
CA SER A 429 -7.18 -3.45 -10.02
C SER A 429 -7.49 -3.86 -11.46
N ASP A 430 -6.78 -4.85 -11.99
CA ASP A 430 -6.94 -5.33 -13.35
C ASP A 430 -8.38 -5.82 -13.62
N HIS A 431 -8.95 -5.38 -14.74
CA HIS A 431 -10.27 -5.77 -15.22
C HIS A 431 -10.21 -6.79 -16.36
N PHE A 432 -9.02 -7.08 -16.92
CA PHE A 432 -8.85 -8.03 -18.01
C PHE A 432 -8.93 -9.47 -17.51
N ARG A 433 -8.30 -9.76 -16.35
CA ARG A 433 -8.36 -11.07 -15.69
C ARG A 433 -8.14 -10.95 -14.18
N PRO A 434 -8.57 -11.95 -13.38
CA PRO A 434 -8.11 -12.07 -12.01
C PRO A 434 -6.58 -12.20 -11.99
N SER A 435 -5.90 -11.25 -11.36
CA SER A 435 -4.44 -11.19 -11.26
C SER A 435 -4.03 -11.39 -9.81
N THR A 436 -2.95 -12.16 -9.60
CA THR A 436 -2.48 -12.56 -8.28
C THR A 436 -1.04 -12.09 -8.09
N LEU A 437 -0.74 -11.56 -6.90
CA LEU A 437 0.62 -11.19 -6.52
C LEU A 437 1.22 -12.30 -5.66
N ASP A 438 2.33 -12.86 -6.11
CA ASP A 438 3.04 -13.94 -5.44
C ASP A 438 4.12 -13.38 -4.50
N SER A 439 4.87 -12.37 -4.95
CA SER A 439 5.91 -11.74 -4.14
C SER A 439 6.33 -10.37 -4.68
N VAL A 440 6.94 -9.55 -3.84
CA VAL A 440 7.53 -8.25 -4.20
C VAL A 440 9.00 -8.20 -3.80
N THR A 441 9.84 -7.67 -4.68
CA THR A 441 11.23 -7.31 -4.37
C THR A 441 11.45 -5.84 -4.73
N VAL A 442 12.05 -5.10 -3.79
CA VAL A 442 12.32 -3.67 -3.92
C VAL A 442 13.79 -3.43 -3.58
N ASP A 443 14.57 -3.01 -4.57
CA ASP A 443 15.95 -2.59 -4.38
C ASP A 443 16.04 -1.08 -4.49
N VAL A 444 16.61 -0.42 -3.48
CA VAL A 444 16.73 1.04 -3.42
C VAL A 444 18.18 1.42 -3.14
N SER A 445 18.67 2.43 -3.83
CA SER A 445 19.92 3.10 -3.51
C SER A 445 19.71 4.60 -3.45
N ALA A 446 20.30 5.25 -2.45
CA ALA A 446 20.18 6.68 -2.28
C ALA A 446 21.55 7.34 -2.15
N SER A 447 21.69 8.50 -2.79
CA SER A 447 22.86 9.36 -2.68
C SER A 447 22.45 10.77 -2.28
N ILE A 448 23.22 11.38 -1.39
CA ILE A 448 23.02 12.77 -0.95
C ILE A 448 23.16 13.72 -2.14
N GLY A 449 22.26 14.70 -2.23
CA GLY A 449 22.27 15.75 -3.23
C GLY A 449 21.34 15.51 -4.41
N LEU A 450 21.06 16.59 -5.13
CA LEU A 450 20.27 16.55 -6.37
C LEU A 450 21.20 16.37 -7.57
N ASP A 451 21.27 15.15 -8.10
CA ASP A 451 21.97 14.89 -9.35
C ASP A 451 21.02 15.14 -10.52
N ALA A 452 20.98 16.39 -10.98
CA ALA A 452 20.10 16.86 -12.02
C ALA A 452 20.87 17.33 -13.26
N ALA A 453 20.36 16.99 -14.44
CA ALA A 453 20.80 17.46 -15.74
C ALA A 453 19.65 18.20 -16.45
N ARG A 454 19.97 19.29 -17.14
CA ARG A 454 19.01 20.06 -17.93
C ARG A 454 19.43 20.09 -19.40
N ILE A 455 18.53 19.68 -20.28
CA ILE A 455 18.65 19.89 -21.72
C ILE A 455 18.40 21.38 -21.98
N SER A 456 19.36 22.04 -22.63
CA SER A 456 19.34 23.51 -22.77
C SER A 456 19.43 24.03 -24.20
N GLU A 457 19.97 23.24 -25.12
CA GLU A 457 20.05 23.60 -26.54
C GLU A 457 20.20 22.33 -27.38
N VAL A 458 19.64 22.35 -28.60
CA VAL A 458 19.80 21.30 -29.61
C VAL A 458 20.17 21.96 -30.94
N ARG A 459 21.18 21.41 -31.61
CA ARG A 459 21.58 21.79 -32.97
C ARG A 459 21.68 20.55 -33.85
N VAL A 460 21.29 20.69 -35.10
CA VAL A 460 21.29 19.59 -36.08
C VAL A 460 22.20 19.98 -37.24
N HIS A 461 23.15 19.10 -37.56
CA HIS A 461 24.13 19.33 -38.61
C HIS A 461 24.27 18.08 -39.51
N PRO A 462 24.08 18.21 -40.83
CA PRO A 462 23.53 19.37 -41.54
C PRO A 462 22.03 19.60 -41.23
N ALA A 463 21.54 20.83 -41.45
CA ALA A 463 20.11 21.17 -41.29
C ALA A 463 19.22 20.69 -42.45
N THR A 464 19.85 20.18 -43.52
CA THR A 464 19.21 19.56 -44.69
C THR A 464 19.81 18.18 -44.93
N ALA A 465 19.00 17.19 -45.29
CA ALA A 465 19.44 15.82 -45.52
C ALA A 465 18.60 15.12 -46.61
N ALA A 466 19.19 14.21 -47.36
CA ALA A 466 18.46 13.32 -48.27
C ALA A 466 17.92 12.08 -47.51
N PRO A 467 16.88 11.40 -48.03
CA PRO A 467 16.45 10.12 -47.48
C PRO A 467 17.61 9.11 -47.44
N GLY A 468 17.88 8.52 -46.28
CA GLY A 468 18.99 7.58 -46.06
C GLY A 468 20.24 8.21 -45.42
N ASP A 469 20.36 9.55 -45.46
CA ASP A 469 21.49 10.28 -44.87
C ASP A 469 21.52 10.18 -43.34
N SER A 470 22.70 10.40 -42.78
CA SER A 470 22.89 10.54 -41.34
C SER A 470 23.10 12.00 -40.95
N VAL A 471 22.41 12.44 -39.91
CA VAL A 471 22.55 13.78 -39.32
C VAL A 471 23.12 13.66 -37.91
N GLU A 472 23.94 14.62 -37.52
CA GLU A 472 24.48 14.74 -36.17
C GLU A 472 23.65 15.74 -35.37
N VAL A 473 23.16 15.30 -34.21
CA VAL A 473 22.42 16.10 -33.26
C VAL A 473 23.35 16.43 -32.10
N GLU A 474 23.73 17.70 -31.98
CA GLU A 474 24.49 18.22 -30.83
C GLU A 474 23.51 18.72 -29.75
N VAL A 475 23.68 18.22 -28.53
CA VAL A 475 22.82 18.54 -27.38
C VAL A 475 23.67 19.17 -26.29
N ALA A 476 23.30 20.38 -25.84
CA ALA A 476 23.94 21.06 -24.73
C ALA A 476 23.23 20.75 -23.41
N ILE A 477 23.97 20.16 -22.47
CA ILE A 477 23.49 19.69 -21.18
C ILE A 477 24.14 20.50 -20.06
N ARG A 478 23.32 21.01 -19.14
CA ARG A 478 23.78 21.75 -17.95
C ARG A 478 23.55 20.92 -16.70
N ARG A 479 24.59 20.76 -15.87
CA ARG A 479 24.52 20.15 -14.53
C ARG A 479 24.99 21.19 -13.52
N GLY A 480 24.30 21.32 -12.39
CA GLY A 480 24.45 22.46 -11.46
C GLY A 480 25.90 22.95 -11.24
N GLY A 481 26.18 24.20 -11.62
CA GLY A 481 27.48 24.86 -11.43
C GLY A 481 28.65 24.31 -12.27
N ARG A 482 28.43 23.29 -13.11
CA ARG A 482 29.44 22.70 -13.99
C ARG A 482 29.45 23.38 -15.36
N ALA A 483 30.55 23.21 -16.10
CA ALA A 483 30.63 23.60 -17.50
C ALA A 483 29.57 22.86 -18.33
N VAL A 484 29.11 23.51 -19.42
CA VAL A 484 28.15 22.90 -20.35
C VAL A 484 28.79 21.68 -21.01
N GLU A 485 28.10 20.55 -20.92
CA GLU A 485 28.49 19.28 -21.53
C GLU A 485 27.79 19.15 -22.88
N THR A 486 28.53 18.86 -23.96
CA THR A 486 27.94 18.61 -25.28
C THR A 486 27.91 17.12 -25.57
N ARG A 487 26.73 16.58 -25.88
CA ARG A 487 26.53 15.21 -26.35
C ARG A 487 26.17 15.20 -27.82
N ARG A 488 26.76 14.28 -28.58
CA ARG A 488 26.51 14.10 -30.01
C ARG A 488 25.78 12.78 -30.23
N VAL A 489 24.67 12.84 -30.95
CA VAL A 489 23.85 11.67 -31.29
C VAL A 489 23.65 11.64 -32.79
N ARG A 490 23.93 10.49 -33.41
CA ARG A 490 23.72 10.31 -34.84
C ARG A 490 22.34 9.73 -35.08
N LEU A 491 21.53 10.42 -35.88
CA LEU A 491 20.27 9.91 -36.41
C LEU A 491 20.42 9.59 -37.88
N ARG A 492 19.62 8.65 -38.39
CA ARG A 492 19.57 8.32 -39.82
C ARG A 492 18.16 8.57 -40.34
N VAL A 493 18.04 9.42 -41.35
CA VAL A 493 16.76 9.64 -42.03
C VAL A 493 16.40 8.34 -42.75
N PRO A 494 15.24 7.71 -42.47
CA PRO A 494 14.88 6.48 -43.16
C PRO A 494 14.84 6.66 -44.69
N PRO A 495 15.36 5.72 -45.50
CA PRO A 495 15.43 5.86 -46.97
C PRO A 495 14.10 6.14 -47.68
N GLN A 496 12.98 5.72 -47.08
CA GLN A 496 11.63 5.88 -47.59
C GLN A 496 10.95 7.19 -47.13
N THR A 497 11.68 8.07 -46.45
CA THR A 497 11.11 9.31 -45.91
C THR A 497 10.79 10.29 -47.04
N PRO A 498 9.53 10.73 -47.19
CA PRO A 498 9.18 11.73 -48.21
C PRO A 498 9.80 13.09 -47.91
N GLU A 499 9.94 13.91 -48.95
CA GLU A 499 10.38 15.30 -48.82
C GLU A 499 9.51 16.12 -47.85
N GLY A 500 10.16 17.07 -47.18
CA GLY A 500 9.52 18.02 -46.29
C GLY A 500 10.21 18.17 -44.93
N GLU A 501 9.62 19.00 -44.08
CA GLU A 501 10.13 19.32 -42.75
C GLU A 501 9.94 18.13 -41.79
N LEU A 502 11.02 17.74 -41.14
CA LEU A 502 11.05 16.88 -39.96
C LEU A 502 11.42 17.71 -38.73
N THR A 503 11.01 17.23 -37.56
CA THR A 503 11.39 17.81 -36.27
C THR A 503 12.29 16.83 -35.53
N VAL A 504 13.49 17.27 -35.18
CA VAL A 504 14.33 16.58 -34.20
C VAL A 504 13.91 17.06 -32.81
N ARG A 505 13.47 16.16 -31.95
CA ARG A 505 13.10 16.45 -30.56
C ARG A 505 14.10 15.78 -29.62
N VAL A 506 14.56 16.49 -28.59
CA VAL A 506 15.42 15.95 -27.55
C VAL A 506 14.79 16.30 -26.21
N CYS A 507 14.18 15.32 -25.56
CA CYS A 507 13.40 15.55 -24.35
C CYS A 507 13.76 14.53 -23.27
N ASP A 508 13.46 14.87 -22.02
CA ASP A 508 13.47 13.91 -20.92
C ASP A 508 12.38 12.83 -21.08
N GLY A 509 12.44 11.79 -20.25
CA GLY A 509 11.52 10.66 -20.31
C GLY A 509 10.06 11.05 -20.12
N GLN A 510 9.74 11.93 -19.17
CA GLN A 510 8.38 12.34 -18.86
C GLN A 510 7.74 13.15 -19.99
N GLU A 511 8.45 14.14 -20.53
CA GLU A 511 7.96 14.93 -21.66
C GLU A 511 7.85 14.08 -22.94
N THR A 512 8.70 13.07 -23.10
CA THR A 512 8.60 12.12 -24.21
C THR A 512 7.36 11.23 -24.09
N ASP A 513 7.13 10.62 -22.91
CA ASP A 513 5.95 9.78 -22.65
C ASP A 513 4.65 10.59 -22.76
N LYS A 514 4.63 11.81 -22.22
CA LYS A 514 3.49 12.72 -22.33
C LYS A 514 3.18 13.06 -23.79
N TRP A 515 4.19 13.41 -24.57
CA TRP A 515 4.03 13.69 -25.99
C TRP A 515 3.48 12.50 -26.77
N ASP A 516 4.03 11.31 -26.52
CA ASP A 516 3.57 10.08 -27.17
C ASP A 516 2.12 9.76 -26.80
N ARG A 517 1.71 10.01 -25.56
CA ARG A 517 0.33 9.86 -25.09
C ARG A 517 -0.63 10.84 -25.75
N ASP A 518 -0.22 12.09 -25.96
CA ASP A 518 -1.05 13.12 -26.59
C ASP A 518 -1.26 12.86 -28.09
N ARG A 519 -0.23 12.35 -28.79
CA ARG A 519 -0.28 12.08 -30.23
C ARG A 519 -0.86 10.72 -30.58
N SER A 520 -0.72 9.72 -29.70
CA SER A 520 -1.16 8.34 -29.89
C SER A 520 -1.84 7.80 -28.63
N PRO A 521 -2.98 8.39 -28.19
CA PRO A 521 -3.60 8.05 -26.92
C PRO A 521 -4.02 6.59 -26.80
N ASP A 522 -4.37 5.94 -27.91
CA ASP A 522 -4.78 4.53 -27.89
C ASP A 522 -3.61 3.56 -27.69
N SER A 523 -2.37 3.96 -27.99
CA SER A 523 -1.18 3.15 -27.68
C SER A 523 -0.89 3.07 -26.18
N PHE A 524 -1.46 3.99 -25.38
CA PHE A 524 -1.31 4.07 -23.93
C PHE A 524 -2.56 3.58 -23.17
N LYS A 525 -3.54 3.05 -23.89
CA LYS A 525 -4.69 2.36 -23.30
C LYS A 525 -4.41 0.86 -23.36
N PRO A 526 -4.24 0.18 -22.21
CA PRO A 526 -4.11 -1.27 -22.23
C PRO A 526 -5.46 -1.88 -22.62
N ASP A 527 -5.44 -2.86 -23.54
CA ASP A 527 -6.59 -3.71 -23.87
C ASP A 527 -6.48 -5.10 -23.23
N THR A 528 -5.29 -5.45 -22.74
CA THR A 528 -4.97 -6.72 -22.06
C THR A 528 -4.04 -6.49 -20.88
N PHE A 529 -3.95 -7.48 -19.99
CA PHE A 529 -3.00 -7.44 -18.88
C PHE A 529 -1.54 -7.35 -19.36
N ASP A 530 -1.21 -8.05 -20.45
CA ASP A 530 0.15 -8.01 -21.01
C ASP A 530 0.47 -6.63 -21.60
N ASP A 531 -0.53 -5.93 -22.16
CA ASP A 531 -0.36 -4.52 -22.58
C ASP A 531 -0.14 -3.61 -21.36
N LEU A 532 -0.85 -3.82 -20.25
CA LEU A 532 -0.63 -3.07 -19.01
C LEU A 532 0.78 -3.29 -18.45
N VAL A 533 1.22 -4.55 -18.36
CA VAL A 533 2.58 -4.90 -17.94
C VAL A 533 3.60 -4.20 -18.83
N ARG A 534 3.44 -4.30 -20.16
CA ARG A 534 4.31 -3.62 -21.10
C ARG A 534 4.36 -2.11 -20.86
N LEU A 535 3.23 -1.45 -20.63
CA LEU A 535 3.17 -0.01 -20.36
C LEU A 535 3.91 0.39 -19.07
N ILE A 536 3.86 -0.46 -18.04
CA ILE A 536 4.60 -0.25 -16.78
C ILE A 536 6.10 -0.44 -16.99
N GLU A 537 6.50 -1.51 -17.70
CA GLU A 537 7.92 -1.83 -17.92
C GLU A 537 8.61 -0.89 -18.92
N GLN A 538 7.84 -0.31 -19.86
CA GLN A 538 8.33 0.60 -20.90
C GLN A 538 8.29 2.07 -20.49
N GLU A 539 7.87 2.40 -19.26
CA GLU A 539 7.93 3.76 -18.75
C GLU A 539 9.36 4.30 -18.89
N ARG A 540 9.48 5.49 -19.49
CA ARG A 540 10.79 6.04 -19.82
C ARG A 540 11.53 6.46 -18.56
N ARG A 541 12.81 6.08 -18.49
CA ARG A 541 13.66 6.40 -17.34
C ARG A 541 13.94 7.90 -17.27
N LEU A 542 13.99 8.43 -16.05
CA LEU A 542 14.23 9.84 -15.78
C LEU A 542 15.72 10.21 -15.83
N ASP A 543 16.65 9.24 -15.87
CA ASP A 543 18.09 9.49 -16.05
C ASP A 543 18.54 9.51 -17.52
N ARG A 544 17.60 9.50 -18.46
CA ARG A 544 17.86 9.46 -19.90
C ARG A 544 17.28 10.66 -20.62
N MET A 545 17.92 11.02 -21.73
CA MET A 545 17.32 11.84 -22.77
C MET A 545 16.94 10.99 -23.97
N TYR A 546 15.88 11.38 -24.65
CA TYR A 546 15.34 10.68 -25.82
C TYR A 546 15.41 11.61 -27.02
N VAL A 547 16.18 11.19 -28.03
CA VAL A 547 16.37 11.91 -29.29
C VAL A 547 15.46 11.28 -30.33
N GLN A 548 14.41 11.99 -30.73
CA GLN A 548 13.40 11.53 -31.68
C GLN A 548 13.50 12.30 -33.00
N LEU A 549 13.44 11.57 -34.12
CA LEU A 549 13.14 12.14 -35.43
C LEU A 549 11.64 12.00 -35.69
N TYR A 550 10.94 13.13 -35.75
CA TYR A 550 9.48 13.19 -35.78
C TYR A 550 8.97 13.82 -37.07
N ARG A 551 7.82 13.35 -37.54
CA ARG A 551 7.09 13.90 -38.69
C ARG A 551 5.67 14.28 -38.28
N ALA A 552 5.27 15.52 -38.56
CA ALA A 552 3.94 16.05 -38.19
C ALA A 552 2.77 15.50 -39.03
N LYS A 553 3.03 14.74 -40.10
CA LYS A 553 1.98 14.08 -40.90
C LYS A 553 1.65 12.71 -40.28
N GLY A 554 0.36 12.44 -40.08
CA GLY A 554 -0.15 11.31 -39.29
C GLY A 554 0.27 9.92 -39.78
N GLY A 555 0.47 9.01 -38.83
CA GLY A 555 0.61 7.57 -39.04
C GLY A 555 -0.62 6.81 -38.53
N ALA A 556 -0.47 5.50 -38.31
CA ALA A 556 -1.50 4.67 -37.67
C ALA A 556 -0.88 3.90 -36.49
N ALA A 557 -1.62 3.75 -35.40
CA ALA A 557 -1.28 2.85 -34.30
C ALA A 557 -2.08 1.56 -34.44
N ALA A 558 -1.43 0.42 -34.25
CA ALA A 558 -2.05 -0.91 -34.23
C ALA A 558 -1.53 -1.69 -33.01
N ARG A 559 -2.29 -2.68 -32.53
CA ARG A 559 -1.95 -3.53 -31.36
C ARG A 559 -0.44 -3.75 -31.19
N GLY A 560 0.14 -3.14 -30.15
CA GLY A 560 1.53 -3.31 -29.74
C GLY A 560 2.58 -2.45 -30.44
N GLY A 561 2.21 -1.44 -31.23
CA GLY A 561 3.17 -0.46 -31.75
C GLY A 561 2.64 0.52 -32.80
N GLU A 562 3.38 1.60 -32.99
CA GLU A 562 3.06 2.60 -34.02
C GLU A 562 3.59 2.19 -35.41
N ILE A 563 2.77 2.38 -36.44
CA ILE A 563 3.14 2.30 -37.85
C ILE A 563 3.45 3.71 -38.35
N SER A 564 4.73 4.08 -38.28
CA SER A 564 5.20 5.44 -38.51
C SER A 564 5.27 5.88 -39.98
N GLN A 565 5.18 4.94 -40.93
CA GLN A 565 5.47 5.18 -42.37
C GLN A 565 4.47 4.45 -43.29
N ALA A 566 3.16 4.59 -43.05
CA ALA A 566 2.14 4.02 -43.93
C ALA A 566 1.78 4.98 -45.11
N PRO A 567 1.71 4.48 -46.36
CA PRO A 567 1.22 5.28 -47.49
C PRO A 567 -0.21 5.81 -47.25
N PRO A 568 -0.59 6.98 -47.80
CA PRO A 568 -1.94 7.55 -47.62
C PRO A 568 -3.08 6.59 -48.02
N SER A 569 -2.85 5.75 -49.03
CA SER A 569 -3.80 4.72 -49.47
C SER A 569 -4.01 3.61 -48.44
N VAL A 570 -2.97 3.23 -47.69
CA VAL A 570 -3.04 2.23 -46.62
C VAL A 570 -3.70 2.82 -45.37
N LEU A 571 -3.36 4.07 -45.02
CA LEU A 571 -4.02 4.81 -43.93
C LEU A 571 -5.51 5.01 -44.19
N GLY A 572 -5.90 5.25 -45.45
CA GLY A 572 -7.32 5.37 -45.84
C GLY A 572 -8.12 4.08 -45.68
N VAL A 573 -7.50 2.92 -45.92
CA VAL A 573 -8.14 1.61 -45.72
C VAL A 573 -8.20 1.25 -44.23
N LEU A 574 -7.13 1.50 -43.47
CA LEU A 574 -7.08 1.26 -42.02
C LEU A 574 -8.02 2.18 -41.23
N GLY A 575 -8.16 3.44 -41.66
CA GLY A 575 -9.13 4.38 -41.09
C GLY A 575 -10.59 4.10 -41.49
N GLY A 576 -10.81 3.37 -42.60
CA GLY A 576 -12.14 3.00 -43.09
C GLY A 576 -12.73 1.72 -42.48
N ALA A 577 -11.90 0.84 -41.92
CA ALA A 577 -12.31 -0.44 -41.31
C ALA A 577 -12.85 -0.29 -39.87
N GLY A 578 -13.57 0.79 -39.60
CA GLY A 578 -13.92 1.29 -38.27
C GLY A 578 -14.88 0.45 -37.41
N ASN A 579 -15.02 -0.86 -37.63
CA ASN A 579 -15.87 -1.70 -36.77
C ASN A 579 -15.35 -3.13 -36.50
N SER A 580 -14.13 -3.50 -36.90
CA SER A 580 -13.63 -4.87 -36.63
C SER A 580 -12.15 -5.05 -36.25
N GLY A 581 -11.35 -3.99 -36.09
CA GLY A 581 -10.00 -4.17 -35.53
C GLY A 581 -9.19 -2.90 -35.27
N ALA A 582 -9.05 -2.55 -33.98
CA ALA A 582 -7.91 -1.92 -33.27
C ALA A 582 -6.84 -1.11 -34.02
N THR A 583 -7.19 -0.26 -35.00
CA THR A 583 -6.28 0.71 -35.61
C THR A 583 -6.81 2.13 -35.48
N SER A 584 -6.00 3.03 -34.91
CA SER A 584 -6.34 4.46 -34.80
C SER A 584 -5.27 5.34 -35.43
N MET A 585 -5.68 6.52 -35.90
CA MET A 585 -4.78 7.46 -36.56
C MET A 585 -3.97 8.25 -35.53
N THR A 586 -2.66 8.36 -35.72
CA THR A 586 -1.80 9.16 -34.84
C THR A 586 -1.67 10.59 -35.34
N LYS A 587 -1.53 11.55 -34.42
CA LYS A 587 -1.22 12.95 -34.75
C LYS A 587 0.29 13.11 -34.99
N GLY A 588 0.76 12.56 -36.10
CA GLY A 588 2.17 12.50 -36.48
C GLY A 588 2.89 11.23 -35.99
N ALA A 589 4.10 11.02 -36.50
CA ALA A 589 4.82 9.76 -36.36
C ALA A 589 6.28 9.95 -35.94
N THR A 590 6.73 9.13 -34.97
CA THR A 590 8.15 9.02 -34.60
C THR A 590 8.82 8.04 -35.56
N LEU A 591 9.77 8.54 -36.37
CA LEU A 591 10.48 7.77 -37.39
C LEU A 591 11.66 7.00 -36.81
N GLN A 592 12.32 7.57 -35.82
CA GLN A 592 13.45 7.00 -35.11
C GLN A 592 13.51 7.58 -33.70
N GLU A 593 13.90 6.76 -32.73
CA GLU A 593 14.21 7.19 -31.37
C GLU A 593 15.56 6.60 -30.92
N VAL A 594 16.38 7.41 -30.29
CA VAL A 594 17.63 6.99 -29.64
C VAL A 594 17.61 7.49 -28.20
N SER A 595 17.73 6.58 -27.24
CA SER A 595 17.89 6.96 -25.83
C SER A 595 19.38 7.10 -25.47
N VAL A 596 19.73 8.13 -24.69
CA VAL A 596 21.08 8.35 -24.18
C VAL A 596 21.04 8.45 -22.66
N ASP A 597 21.84 7.63 -22.00
CA ASP A 597 22.01 7.64 -20.55
C ASP A 597 22.86 8.83 -20.11
N LEU A 598 22.32 9.66 -19.22
CA LEU A 598 23.00 10.81 -18.64
C LEU A 598 23.44 10.54 -17.19
N GLY A 599 23.00 9.45 -16.58
CA GLY A 599 23.31 9.07 -15.20
C GLY A 599 22.76 10.00 -14.14
N ALA A 600 21.98 11.02 -14.51
CA ALA A 600 21.42 12.06 -13.64
C ALA A 600 19.99 12.35 -14.06
N VAL A 601 19.12 12.72 -13.11
CA VAL A 601 17.72 13.02 -13.40
C VAL A 601 17.65 14.19 -14.38
N THR A 602 17.06 13.93 -15.54
CA THR A 602 17.09 14.82 -16.69
C THR A 602 15.78 15.56 -16.80
N ASN A 603 15.85 16.86 -17.10
CA ASN A 603 14.68 17.67 -17.43
C ASN A 603 14.90 18.55 -18.67
N GLY A 604 13.80 18.88 -19.33
CA GLY A 604 13.77 19.79 -20.46
C GLY A 604 13.44 19.08 -21.77
N CYS A 605 13.02 19.87 -22.75
CA CYS A 605 12.64 19.39 -24.06
C CYS A 605 12.95 20.50 -25.06
N GLU A 606 13.83 20.19 -26.00
CA GLU A 606 14.28 21.12 -27.03
C GLU A 606 14.04 20.51 -28.41
N THR A 607 13.82 21.36 -29.40
CA THR A 607 13.49 20.92 -30.76
C THR A 607 14.28 21.69 -31.80
N ALA A 608 14.58 21.02 -32.91
CA ALA A 608 15.24 21.60 -34.06
C ALA A 608 14.58 21.09 -35.34
N LYS A 609 14.69 21.88 -36.41
CA LYS A 609 14.15 21.53 -37.73
C LYS A 609 15.20 20.80 -38.56
N LEU A 610 14.75 19.85 -39.37
CA LEU A 610 15.54 19.15 -40.38
C LEU A 610 14.73 19.08 -41.67
N ASP A 611 15.25 19.66 -42.75
CA ASP A 611 14.56 19.65 -44.04
C ASP A 611 15.03 18.44 -44.88
N VAL A 612 14.10 17.57 -45.24
CA VAL A 612 14.37 16.46 -46.17
C VAL A 612 14.20 16.94 -47.60
N VAL A 613 15.32 16.92 -48.34
CA VAL A 613 15.39 17.34 -49.75
C VAL A 613 15.64 16.12 -50.64
N PRO A 614 15.24 16.17 -51.93
CA PRO A 614 15.55 15.10 -52.86
C PRO A 614 17.06 14.88 -52.96
N ASP A 615 17.43 13.63 -53.19
CA ASP A 615 18.81 13.22 -53.40
C ASP A 615 19.42 14.12 -54.48
N ARG A 616 20.56 14.77 -54.18
CA ARG A 616 21.23 15.60 -55.19
C ARG A 616 21.70 14.66 -56.29
N VAL A 617 20.96 14.62 -57.38
CA VAL A 617 21.42 14.05 -58.65
C VAL A 617 22.69 14.83 -58.99
N HIS A 618 23.84 14.19 -58.77
CA HIS A 618 25.15 14.72 -59.14
C HIS A 618 25.33 14.74 -60.65
#